data_AF-A0A933MJC3-F1
#
_entry.id   AF-A0A933MJC3-F1
#
_cell.length_a   1.000
_cell.length_b   1.000
_cell.length_c   1.000
_cell.angle_alpha   90.00
_cell.angle_beta   90.00
_cell.angle_gamma   90.00
#
_symmetry.space_group_name_H-M   'P 1'
#
loop_
_entity.id
_entity.type
_entity.pdbx_description
1 polymer ?
#
loop_
_entity_poly.entity_id
_entity_poly.type
_entity_poly.pdbx_seq_one_letter_code
_entity_poly.pdbx_strand_id
1 'polypeptide(L)'
;MKSHVWRPLWVAIGFVVVLLIARSFVVPSDFGVGDRGFMYSYHRKSSIDDWKTFKVKYQTKEYCKDCHEDKYKLNMVSKHKVIECENCHGPAIDHPENPEKLIIDKSRDQCIRCHAKLPYASSMRSKIKGIDPAEHNIEEGCSTCHDPHSPDI
;
A
#
# COMPACT_ATOMS: atom_id res chain seq x y z
N MET A 1 -48.26 -2.30 -32.88
CA MET A 1 -47.66 -2.67 -31.57
C MET A 1 -47.89 -1.53 -30.58
N LYS A 2 -48.36 -1.82 -29.37
CA LYS A 2 -48.84 -0.82 -28.38
C LYS A 2 -47.68 -0.10 -27.68
N SER A 3 -47.91 1.14 -27.23
CA SER A 3 -46.92 2.05 -26.62
C SER A 3 -46.19 1.52 -25.38
N HIS A 4 -46.77 0.54 -24.68
CA HIS A 4 -46.16 -0.11 -23.51
C HIS A 4 -45.00 -1.04 -23.84
N VAL A 5 -44.81 -1.43 -25.11
CA VAL A 5 -43.65 -2.20 -25.55
C VAL A 5 -42.55 -1.26 -26.07
N TRP A 6 -42.92 -0.21 -26.80
CA TRP A 6 -41.97 0.72 -27.41
C TRP A 6 -41.25 1.63 -26.42
N ARG A 7 -41.94 2.13 -25.38
CA ARG A 7 -41.33 3.01 -24.37
C ARG A 7 -40.16 2.35 -23.61
N PRO A 8 -40.33 1.16 -23.01
CA PRO A 8 -39.21 0.50 -22.33
C PRO A 8 -38.10 0.08 -23.31
N LEU A 9 -38.44 -0.29 -24.54
CA LEU A 9 -37.46 -0.61 -25.58
C LEU A 9 -36.53 0.58 -25.87
N TRP A 10 -37.08 1.79 -26.07
CA TRP A 10 -36.28 2.99 -26.33
C TRP A 10 -35.39 3.38 -25.15
N VAL A 11 -35.87 3.20 -23.92
CA VAL A 11 -35.05 3.42 -22.70
C VAL A 11 -33.88 2.43 -22.65
N ALA A 12 -34.13 1.15 -22.91
CA ALA A 12 -33.08 0.13 -22.94
C ALA A 12 -32.04 0.42 -24.03
N ILE A 13 -32.48 0.82 -25.24
CA ILE A 13 -31.59 1.21 -26.33
C ILE A 13 -30.76 2.44 -25.93
N GLY A 14 -31.40 3.48 -25.39
CA GLY A 14 -30.70 4.67 -24.92
C GLY A 14 -29.63 4.34 -23.87
N PHE A 15 -29.95 3.46 -22.93
CA PHE A 15 -28.99 3.00 -21.92
C PHE A 15 -27.80 2.26 -22.54
N VAL A 16 -28.05 1.34 -23.49
CA VAL A 16 -26.98 0.63 -24.21
C VAL A 16 -26.09 1.61 -24.97
N VAL A 17 -26.67 2.60 -25.66
CA VAL A 17 -25.92 3.62 -26.40
C VAL A 17 -25.03 4.43 -25.44
N VAL A 18 -25.56 4.88 -24.31
CA VAL A 18 -24.78 5.59 -23.29
C VAL A 18 -23.62 4.74 -22.77
N LEU A 19 -23.85 3.46 -22.50
CA LEU A 19 -22.79 2.54 -22.08
C LEU A 19 -21.69 2.36 -23.14
N LEU A 20 -22.07 2.26 -24.42
CA LEU A 20 -21.11 2.12 -25.51
C LEU A 20 -20.27 3.39 -25.70
N ILE A 21 -20.88 4.57 -25.56
CA ILE A 21 -20.18 5.85 -25.59
C ILE A 21 -19.22 5.95 -24.39
N ALA A 22 -19.68 5.65 -23.17
CA ALA A 22 -18.81 5.66 -21.99
C ALA A 22 -17.63 4.69 -22.15
N ARG A 23 -17.88 3.49 -22.69
CA ARG A 23 -16.86 2.50 -22.97
C ARG A 23 -15.77 3.03 -23.91
N SER A 24 -16.11 3.80 -24.94
CA SER A 24 -15.11 4.33 -25.88
C SER A 24 -14.16 5.33 -25.27
N PHE A 25 -14.52 5.97 -24.14
CA PHE A 25 -13.64 6.88 -23.41
C PHE A 25 -12.86 6.20 -22.28
N VAL A 26 -13.46 5.22 -21.60
CA VAL A 26 -12.89 4.62 -20.39
C VAL A 26 -12.02 3.38 -20.69
N VAL A 27 -12.37 2.61 -21.71
CA VAL A 27 -11.70 1.32 -21.99
C VAL A 27 -10.62 1.52 -23.05
N PRO A 28 -9.33 1.25 -22.73
CA PRO A 28 -8.25 1.32 -23.70
C PRO A 28 -8.47 0.40 -24.90
N SER A 29 -8.00 0.82 -26.08
CA SER A 29 -8.19 0.07 -27.34
C SER A 29 -7.48 -1.29 -27.36
N ASP A 30 -6.47 -1.47 -26.52
CA ASP A 30 -5.67 -2.70 -26.41
C ASP A 30 -6.16 -3.64 -25.28
N PHE A 31 -7.28 -3.30 -24.64
CA PHE A 31 -7.93 -4.13 -23.64
C PHE A 31 -8.93 -5.09 -24.28
N GLY A 32 -8.69 -6.40 -24.11
CA GLY A 32 -9.58 -7.42 -24.67
C GLY A 32 -9.08 -8.84 -24.44
N VAL A 33 -9.70 -9.77 -25.16
CA VAL A 33 -9.24 -11.16 -25.22
C VAL A 33 -8.06 -11.22 -26.20
N GLY A 34 -6.88 -11.54 -25.69
CA GLY A 34 -5.68 -11.74 -26.52
C GLY A 34 -5.68 -13.06 -27.28
N ASP A 35 -4.56 -13.37 -27.94
CA ASP A 35 -4.37 -14.63 -28.63
C ASP A 35 -4.50 -15.80 -27.63
N ARG A 36 -5.20 -16.87 -28.05
CA ARG A 36 -5.43 -18.05 -27.19
C ARG A 36 -4.09 -18.76 -26.96
N GLY A 37 -3.54 -18.64 -25.74
CA GLY A 37 -2.25 -19.21 -25.36
C GLY A 37 -1.89 -18.89 -23.90
N PHE A 38 -0.59 -18.77 -23.59
CA PHE A 38 -0.09 -18.37 -22.25
C PHE A 38 -0.35 -16.90 -21.90
N MET A 39 -0.95 -16.11 -22.79
CA MET A 39 -1.41 -14.76 -22.44
C MET A 39 -2.64 -14.86 -21.53
N TYR A 40 -2.69 -14.01 -20.52
CA TYR A 40 -3.87 -13.84 -19.66
C TYR A 40 -5.10 -13.58 -20.53
N SER A 41 -6.29 -14.00 -20.09
CA SER A 41 -7.55 -13.88 -20.85
C SER A 41 -7.91 -12.41 -21.17
N TYR A 42 -8.84 -11.82 -20.44
CA TYR A 42 -9.24 -10.42 -20.60
C TYR A 42 -8.20 -9.51 -19.95
N HIS A 43 -7.33 -8.87 -20.75
CA HIS A 43 -6.24 -8.03 -20.24
C HIS A 43 -5.87 -6.90 -21.20
N ARG A 44 -5.17 -5.88 -20.69
CA ARG A 44 -4.59 -4.76 -21.44
C ARG A 44 -3.15 -5.10 -21.83
N LYS A 45 -2.86 -5.25 -23.13
CA LYS A 45 -1.53 -5.68 -23.61
C LYS A 45 -0.41 -4.70 -23.21
N SER A 46 -0.65 -3.39 -23.36
CA SER A 46 0.31 -2.33 -23.04
C SER A 46 0.60 -2.18 -21.55
N SER A 47 -0.23 -2.76 -20.66
CA SER A 47 0.03 -2.75 -19.22
C SER A 47 1.39 -3.39 -18.87
N ILE A 48 1.85 -4.36 -19.66
CA ILE A 48 3.15 -4.99 -19.43
C ILE A 48 4.27 -3.97 -19.57
N ASP A 49 4.22 -3.11 -20.59
CA ASP A 49 5.25 -2.10 -20.83
C ASP A 49 5.12 -0.93 -19.85
N ASP A 50 3.89 -0.60 -19.42
CA ASP A 50 3.66 0.33 -18.30
C ASP A 50 4.38 -0.18 -17.03
N TRP A 51 4.28 -1.47 -16.71
CA TRP A 51 4.92 -2.04 -15.53
C TRP A 51 6.44 -2.20 -15.65
N LYS A 52 6.95 -2.47 -16.85
CA LYS A 52 8.41 -2.48 -17.09
C LYS A 52 9.04 -1.09 -16.89
N THR A 53 8.30 -0.04 -17.19
CA THR A 53 8.75 1.35 -17.03
C THR A 53 8.36 1.94 -15.67
N PHE A 54 7.55 1.23 -14.89
CA PHE A 54 7.14 1.65 -13.57
C PHE A 54 8.35 1.67 -12.62
N LYS A 55 8.69 2.87 -12.17
CA LYS A 55 9.77 3.06 -11.22
C LYS A 55 9.34 2.59 -9.84
N VAL A 56 9.97 1.53 -9.36
CA VAL A 56 9.70 0.96 -8.03
C VAL A 56 10.04 1.99 -6.96
N LYS A 57 9.05 2.28 -6.10
CA LYS A 57 9.20 3.29 -5.06
C LYS A 57 9.86 2.76 -3.78
N TYR A 58 9.62 1.48 -3.48
CA TYR A 58 10.03 0.84 -2.24
C TYR A 58 11.19 -0.12 -2.52
N GLN A 59 12.30 0.06 -1.82
CA GLN A 59 13.55 -0.66 -2.06
C GLN A 59 13.85 -1.75 -1.02
N THR A 60 13.02 -1.89 0.02
CA THR A 60 13.17 -2.83 1.15
C THR A 60 14.40 -2.57 2.02
N LYS A 61 14.48 -3.22 3.19
CA LYS A 61 15.63 -3.08 4.10
C LYS A 61 16.96 -3.55 3.49
N GLU A 62 16.90 -4.39 2.47
CA GLU A 62 18.04 -4.93 1.73
C GLU A 62 18.79 -3.84 0.98
N TYR A 63 18.09 -2.80 0.50
CA TYR A 63 18.72 -1.62 -0.07
C TYR A 63 19.35 -0.74 1.02
N CYS A 64 18.65 -0.59 2.15
CA CYS A 64 19.09 0.29 3.24
C CYS A 64 20.37 -0.18 3.94
N LYS A 65 20.58 -1.49 4.06
CA LYS A 65 21.68 -2.08 4.85
C LYS A 65 23.07 -1.72 4.33
N ASP A 66 23.20 -1.43 3.04
CA ASP A 66 24.50 -1.19 2.39
C ASP A 66 25.12 0.15 2.83
N CYS A 67 24.29 1.13 3.23
CA CYS A 67 24.74 2.42 3.76
C CYS A 67 24.38 2.63 5.24
N HIS A 68 23.36 1.95 5.78
CA HIS A 68 22.88 2.08 7.15
C HIS A 68 23.06 0.78 7.97
N GLU A 69 24.23 0.13 7.82
CA GLU A 69 24.52 -1.19 8.37
C GLU A 69 24.30 -1.26 9.89
N ASP A 70 24.74 -0.27 10.66
CA ASP A 70 24.60 -0.27 12.12
C ASP A 70 23.13 -0.29 12.56
N LYS A 71 22.29 0.52 11.92
CA LYS A 71 20.85 0.57 12.21
C LYS A 71 20.15 -0.69 11.74
N TYR A 72 20.56 -1.25 10.60
CA TYR A 72 20.08 -2.54 10.13
C TYR A 72 20.39 -3.65 11.14
N LYS A 73 21.64 -3.76 11.61
CA LYS A 73 22.05 -4.77 12.59
C LYS A 73 21.25 -4.68 13.89
N LEU A 74 21.07 -3.47 14.42
CA LEU A 74 20.25 -3.24 15.62
C LEU A 74 18.78 -3.65 15.39
N ASN A 75 18.18 -3.23 14.27
CA ASN A 75 16.81 -3.61 13.95
C ASN A 75 16.64 -5.13 13.79
N MET A 76 17.60 -5.82 13.17
CA MET A 76 17.51 -7.27 12.94
C MET A 76 17.51 -8.11 14.23
N VAL A 77 18.00 -7.55 15.34
CA VAL A 77 17.92 -8.19 16.67
C VAL A 77 16.75 -7.64 17.54
N SER A 78 16.10 -6.56 17.11
CA SER A 78 14.88 -6.00 17.73
C SER A 78 13.62 -6.85 17.47
N LYS A 79 12.51 -6.53 18.14
CA LYS A 79 11.21 -7.16 17.81
C LYS A 79 10.62 -6.63 16.51
N HIS A 80 11.11 -5.49 16.02
CA HIS A 80 10.67 -4.88 14.76
C HIS A 80 11.35 -5.44 13.50
N LYS A 81 12.24 -6.42 13.59
CA LYS A 81 12.97 -7.00 12.44
C LYS A 81 12.12 -7.50 11.26
N VAL A 82 10.83 -7.77 11.51
CA VAL A 82 9.86 -8.22 10.50
C VAL A 82 9.25 -7.06 9.70
N ILE A 83 9.51 -5.82 10.11
CA ILE A 83 9.00 -4.60 9.50
C ILE A 83 10.10 -4.02 8.60
N GLU A 84 9.75 -3.72 7.36
CA GLU A 84 10.64 -3.02 6.44
C GLU A 84 10.91 -1.57 6.90
N CYS A 85 12.13 -1.08 6.72
CA CYS A 85 12.55 0.26 7.13
C CYS A 85 11.59 1.36 6.63
N GLU A 86 11.11 1.19 5.40
CA GLU A 86 10.25 2.14 4.68
C GLU A 86 8.84 2.26 5.27
N ASN A 87 8.42 1.33 6.14
CA ASN A 87 7.14 1.45 6.86
C ASN A 87 7.13 2.62 7.84
N CYS A 88 8.31 3.03 8.33
CA CYS A 88 8.46 4.20 9.19
C CYS A 88 9.25 5.32 8.50
N HIS A 89 10.21 4.98 7.63
CA HIS A 89 11.08 5.95 6.96
C HIS A 89 10.53 6.44 5.61
N GLY A 90 9.41 5.91 5.10
CA GLY A 90 8.90 6.24 3.77
C GLY A 90 9.68 5.58 2.63
N PRO A 91 9.21 5.73 1.38
CA PRO A 91 9.80 5.07 0.21
C PRO A 91 11.19 5.63 -0.13
N ALA A 92 12.14 4.75 -0.42
CA ALA A 92 13.51 5.10 -0.77
C ALA A 92 13.73 5.39 -2.27
N ILE A 93 12.67 5.78 -3.00
CA ILE A 93 12.79 6.15 -4.41
C ILE A 93 13.77 7.31 -4.57
N ASP A 94 14.77 7.12 -5.41
CA ASP A 94 15.80 8.13 -5.74
C ASP A 94 16.65 8.62 -4.57
N HIS A 95 16.42 8.13 -3.36
CA HIS A 95 17.36 8.30 -2.26
C HIS A 95 18.67 7.59 -2.61
N PRO A 96 19.85 8.15 -2.29
CA PRO A 96 20.09 9.40 -1.57
C PRO A 96 20.18 10.66 -2.45
N GLU A 97 19.97 10.56 -3.76
CA GLU A 97 20.09 11.70 -4.68
C GLU A 97 18.95 12.72 -4.45
N ASN A 98 17.71 12.23 -4.42
CA ASN A 98 16.54 13.06 -4.14
C ASN A 98 15.33 12.21 -3.65
N PRO A 99 14.99 12.20 -2.35
CA PRO A 99 15.52 13.08 -1.32
C PRO A 99 16.78 12.52 -0.63
N GLU A 100 17.69 13.41 -0.22
CA GLU A 100 18.85 13.04 0.60
C GLU A 100 18.43 12.47 1.97
N LYS A 101 17.30 12.93 2.51
CA LYS A 101 16.74 12.44 3.77
C LYS A 101 15.31 11.99 3.57
N LEU A 102 15.02 10.75 3.93
CA LEU A 102 13.67 10.24 3.90
C LEU A 102 12.81 10.82 5.04
N ILE A 103 11.50 10.89 4.81
CA ILE A 103 10.53 11.37 5.80
C ILE A 103 10.23 10.25 6.78
N ILE A 104 10.57 10.45 8.04
CA ILE A 104 10.34 9.47 9.10
C ILE A 104 9.04 9.81 9.84
N ASP A 105 8.06 8.91 9.80
CA ASP A 105 6.86 8.98 10.62
C ASP A 105 7.16 8.48 12.04
N LYS A 106 7.30 9.43 12.96
CA LYS A 106 7.49 9.21 14.40
C LYS A 106 6.23 9.49 15.21
N SER A 107 5.08 9.64 14.55
CA SER A 107 3.82 9.95 15.22
C SER A 107 3.40 8.81 16.15
N ARG A 108 2.67 9.16 17.21
CA ARG A 108 2.03 8.16 18.08
C ARG A 108 1.10 7.25 17.29
N ASP A 109 0.36 7.85 16.35
CA ASP A 109 -0.61 7.16 15.49
C ASP A 109 0.03 5.99 14.74
N GLN A 110 1.24 6.18 14.19
CA GLN A 110 1.95 5.11 13.49
C GLN A 110 2.26 3.93 14.42
N CYS A 111 2.70 4.19 15.66
CA CYS A 111 3.03 3.15 16.62
C CYS A 111 1.78 2.38 17.11
N ILE A 112 0.70 3.09 17.42
CA ILE A 112 -0.49 2.50 18.05
C ILE A 112 -1.35 1.67 17.08
N ARG A 113 -1.10 1.75 15.75
CA ARG A 113 -1.66 0.80 14.78
C ARG A 113 -1.41 -0.65 15.18
N CYS A 114 -0.23 -0.91 15.76
CA CYS A 114 0.17 -2.22 16.26
C CYS A 114 0.11 -2.30 17.79
N HIS A 115 0.58 -1.26 18.48
CA HIS A 115 0.77 -1.27 19.94
C HIS A 115 -0.42 -0.76 20.75
N ALA A 116 -1.57 -0.43 20.15
CA ALA A 116 -2.78 -0.25 20.93
C ALA A 116 -3.26 -1.60 21.50
N LYS A 117 -3.57 -1.62 22.80
CA LYS A 117 -4.15 -2.77 23.49
C LYS A 117 -5.45 -3.18 22.81
N LEU A 118 -5.58 -4.49 22.59
CA LEU A 118 -6.80 -5.07 22.05
C LEU A 118 -7.60 -5.74 23.14
N PRO A 119 -8.82 -5.24 23.44
CA PRO A 119 -9.68 -5.88 24.42
C PRO A 119 -10.15 -7.25 23.94
N TYR A 120 -10.19 -7.48 22.62
CA TYR A 120 -10.62 -8.74 22.02
C TYR A 120 -9.55 -9.25 21.05
N ALA A 121 -9.07 -10.46 21.30
CA ALA A 121 -8.07 -11.12 20.47
C ALA A 121 -8.70 -11.75 19.23
N SER A 122 -8.81 -10.98 18.14
CA SER A 122 -9.36 -11.46 16.85
C SER A 122 -8.29 -11.87 15.84
N SER A 123 -7.02 -11.59 16.11
CA SER A 123 -5.91 -11.92 15.21
C SER A 123 -4.60 -12.07 15.97
N MET A 124 -3.56 -12.56 15.29
CA MET A 124 -2.20 -12.67 15.81
C MET A 124 -1.63 -11.33 16.32
N ARG A 125 -2.20 -10.19 15.91
CA ARG A 125 -1.82 -8.87 16.42
C ARG A 125 -1.99 -8.76 17.94
N SER A 126 -2.95 -9.47 18.53
CA SER A 126 -3.14 -9.46 19.99
C SER A 126 -1.96 -10.05 20.79
N LYS A 127 -1.02 -10.74 20.12
CA LYS A 127 0.23 -11.21 20.73
C LYS A 127 1.27 -10.11 20.91
N ILE A 128 1.12 -8.98 20.23
CA ILE A 128 1.96 -7.80 20.43
C ILE A 128 1.55 -7.16 21.76
N LYS A 129 2.53 -6.83 22.60
CA LYS A 129 2.27 -6.12 23.86
C LYS A 129 1.70 -4.74 23.54
N GLY A 130 0.42 -4.56 23.90
CA GLY A 130 -0.30 -3.31 23.69
C GLY A 130 -0.39 -2.46 24.95
N ILE A 131 -0.54 -1.16 24.77
CA ILE A 131 -0.76 -0.13 25.80
C ILE A 131 -2.12 0.54 25.59
N ASP A 132 -2.63 1.26 26.59
CA ASP A 132 -3.74 2.19 26.39
C ASP A 132 -3.19 3.55 25.91
N PRO A 133 -3.45 3.96 24.65
CA PRO A 133 -2.95 5.23 24.11
C PRO A 133 -3.47 6.46 24.85
N ALA A 134 -4.60 6.35 25.54
CA ALA A 134 -5.23 7.42 26.30
C ALA A 134 -4.67 7.58 27.72
N GLU A 135 -3.82 6.64 28.18
CA GLU A 135 -3.20 6.71 29.50
C GLU A 135 -1.67 6.86 29.42
N HIS A 136 -1.03 6.29 28.40
CA HIS A 136 0.42 6.23 28.32
C HIS A 136 1.04 7.47 27.66
N ASN A 137 1.47 8.43 28.48
CA ASN A 137 2.24 9.62 28.09
C ASN A 137 1.63 10.34 26.87
N ILE A 138 0.39 10.80 27.01
CA ILE A 138 -0.51 11.20 25.90
C ILE A 138 0.11 12.27 24.98
N GLU A 139 0.85 13.22 25.56
CA GLU A 139 1.41 14.38 24.86
C GLU A 139 2.79 14.12 24.25
N GLU A 140 3.42 12.99 24.57
CA GLU A 140 4.78 12.67 24.15
C GLU A 140 4.82 11.65 23.02
N GLY A 141 5.74 11.84 22.07
CA GLY A 141 6.01 10.87 21.01
C GLY A 141 6.60 9.58 21.57
N CYS A 142 6.14 8.42 21.09
CA CYS A 142 6.64 7.13 21.58
C CYS A 142 8.17 7.03 21.43
N SER A 143 8.70 7.50 20.31
CA SER A 143 10.13 7.44 20.01
C SER A 143 11.04 8.34 20.86
N THR A 144 10.46 9.24 21.67
CA THR A 144 11.22 10.07 22.61
C THR A 144 11.85 9.22 23.71
N CYS A 145 11.14 8.16 24.14
CA CYS A 145 11.60 7.25 25.19
C CYS A 145 11.92 5.84 24.65
N HIS A 146 11.31 5.43 23.54
CA HIS A 146 11.43 4.09 22.97
C HIS A 146 12.17 4.12 21.63
N ASP A 147 13.38 3.57 21.55
CA ASP A 147 14.08 3.41 20.26
C ASP A 147 13.54 2.17 19.51
N PRO A 148 12.86 2.31 18.35
CA PRO A 148 12.33 1.19 17.59
C PRO A 148 13.41 0.27 17.00
N HIS A 149 14.68 0.69 16.99
CA HIS A 149 15.81 -0.15 16.59
C HIS A 149 16.44 -0.91 17.76
N SER A 150 16.07 -0.61 19.01
CA SER A 150 16.67 -1.26 20.18
C SER A 150 16.28 -2.74 20.26
N PRO A 151 17.18 -3.66 20.66
CA PRO A 151 16.86 -5.07 20.88
C PRO A 151 15.73 -5.30 21.90
N ASP A 152 15.59 -4.39 22.86
CA ASP A 152 14.63 -4.47 23.96
C ASP A 152 13.19 -4.11 23.55
N ILE A 153 13.01 -3.56 22.34
CA ILE A 153 11.74 -3.10 21.79
C ILE A 153 11.42 -3.83 20.49
#